data_AF-A0A7C2ZWU7-F1
#
_entry.id   AF-A0A7C2ZWU7-F1
#
_cell.length_a   1.000
_cell.length_b   1.000
_cell.length_c   1.000
_cell.angle_alpha   90.00
_cell.angle_beta   90.00
_cell.angle_gamma   90.00
#
_symmetry.space_group_name_H-M   'P 1'
#
loop_
_entity.id
_entity.type
_entity.pdbx_description
1 polymer ?
#
loop_
_entity_poly.entity_id
_entity_poly.type
_entity_poly.pdbx_seq_one_letter_code
_entity_poly.pdbx_strand_id
1 'polypeptide(L)'
;AVKAPGYGERRKAMLQDIAILTDGKFISEDLGIKLENVTINDLGSAKKVVITKDDTTIIEGAGSKEAIMGRIQQIRKQIEETTSDYDREKLQERLAKLAGGVAVIRVGAASEVEMKNKKALFEDAMHATRAAVEEGIVPGGGVALLRCIPALDELKVEDEDEQVGINIVRRALEEPIRQIARNAGKEDSVIVEKVRSADFAIGYDAAKDEIVDMFKAGIIDPTKVVRTALQNAASVAGLMVTTEALVAEIPEKEKEKAPTPPDMY
;
A
#
# COMPACT_ATOMS: atom_id res chain seq x y z
N ALA A 1 3.65 -20.03 7.54
CA ALA A 1 2.61 -20.00 8.60
C ALA A 1 2.15 -18.56 8.78
N VAL A 2 0.85 -18.33 8.99
CA VAL A 2 0.25 -16.99 9.17
C VAL A 2 -0.39 -16.90 10.55
N LYS A 3 -0.38 -15.70 11.15
CA LYS A 3 -1.05 -15.48 12.44
C LYS A 3 -2.56 -15.45 12.25
N ALA A 4 -3.30 -15.97 13.23
CA ALA A 4 -4.76 -15.91 13.20
C ALA A 4 -5.26 -14.46 13.28
N PRO A 5 -6.30 -14.07 12.52
CA PRO A 5 -6.85 -12.73 12.57
C PRO A 5 -7.62 -12.51 13.89
N GLY A 6 -7.50 -11.31 14.46
CA GLY A 6 -8.21 -10.92 15.67
C GLY A 6 -7.71 -11.59 16.97
N TYR A 7 -8.44 -11.36 18.04
CA TYR A 7 -8.11 -11.80 19.40
C TYR A 7 -9.35 -12.29 20.15
N GLY A 8 -9.15 -13.13 21.17
CA GLY A 8 -10.22 -13.69 22.00
C GLY A 8 -11.32 -14.39 21.18
N GLU A 9 -12.58 -14.15 21.55
CA GLU A 9 -13.76 -14.72 20.88
C GLU A 9 -13.87 -14.30 19.41
N ARG A 10 -13.38 -13.11 19.04
CA ARG A 10 -13.37 -12.69 17.64
C ARG A 10 -12.46 -13.54 16.78
N ARG A 11 -11.33 -14.00 17.32
CA ARG A 11 -10.45 -14.92 16.61
C ARG A 11 -11.18 -16.22 16.26
N LYS A 12 -11.90 -16.79 17.23
CA LYS A 12 -12.70 -18.02 17.01
C LYS A 12 -13.77 -17.79 15.95
N ALA A 13 -14.50 -16.68 16.04
CA ALA A 13 -15.54 -16.34 15.09
C ALA A 13 -15.00 -16.13 13.66
N MET A 14 -13.86 -15.46 13.50
CA MET A 14 -13.22 -15.23 12.20
C MET A 14 -12.62 -16.51 11.62
N LEU A 15 -12.03 -17.38 12.45
CA LEU A 15 -11.55 -18.69 12.00
C LEU A 15 -12.70 -19.59 11.57
N GLN A 16 -13.86 -19.53 12.24
CA GLN A 16 -15.07 -20.20 11.79
C GLN A 16 -15.55 -19.67 10.44
N ASP A 17 -15.48 -18.35 10.21
CA ASP A 17 -15.84 -17.75 8.92
C ASP A 17 -14.94 -18.29 7.79
N ILE A 18 -13.62 -18.39 8.04
CA ILE A 18 -12.65 -18.94 7.09
C ILE A 18 -12.90 -20.43 6.85
N ALA A 19 -13.22 -21.18 7.91
CA ALA A 19 -13.56 -22.60 7.81
C ALA A 19 -14.78 -22.80 6.90
N ILE A 20 -15.87 -22.04 7.12
CA ILE A 20 -17.07 -22.08 6.26
C ILE A 20 -16.74 -21.68 4.81
N LEU A 21 -15.92 -20.65 4.61
CA LEU A 21 -15.51 -20.20 3.27
C LEU A 21 -14.73 -21.27 2.50
N THR A 22 -13.96 -22.09 3.21
CA THR A 22 -13.05 -23.09 2.62
C THR A 22 -13.57 -24.52 2.70
N ASP A 23 -14.78 -24.74 3.22
CA ASP A 23 -15.32 -26.07 3.53
C ASP A 23 -14.45 -26.88 4.52
N GLY A 24 -13.77 -26.17 5.43
CA GLY A 24 -13.01 -26.76 6.51
C GLY A 24 -13.80 -26.83 7.81
N LYS A 25 -13.30 -27.62 8.76
CA LYS A 25 -13.81 -27.66 10.12
C LYS A 25 -12.98 -26.77 11.03
N PHE A 26 -13.63 -25.90 11.81
CA PHE A 26 -12.93 -25.15 12.85
C PHE A 26 -12.52 -26.09 13.99
N ILE A 27 -11.21 -26.25 14.18
CA ILE A 27 -10.64 -27.11 15.21
C ILE A 27 -10.24 -26.24 16.41
N SER A 28 -10.82 -26.53 17.56
CA SER A 28 -10.53 -25.87 18.84
C SER A 28 -10.49 -26.90 19.96
N GLU A 29 -9.61 -26.70 20.94
CA GLU A 29 -9.56 -27.53 22.14
C GLU A 29 -10.88 -27.45 22.94
N ASP A 30 -11.58 -26.32 22.88
CA ASP A 30 -12.91 -26.13 23.49
C ASP A 30 -13.96 -27.10 22.94
N LEU A 31 -13.76 -27.59 21.70
CA LEU A 31 -14.64 -28.56 21.05
C LEU A 31 -14.22 -30.02 21.34
N GLY A 32 -13.17 -30.23 22.15
CA GLY A 32 -12.63 -31.54 22.49
C GLY A 32 -11.91 -32.24 21.35
N ILE A 33 -11.59 -31.54 20.26
CA ILE A 33 -10.92 -32.10 19.08
C ILE A 33 -9.40 -31.97 19.27
N LYS A 34 -8.71 -33.10 19.36
CA LYS A 34 -7.24 -33.14 19.37
C LYS A 34 -6.68 -33.09 17.95
N LEU A 35 -5.58 -32.36 17.76
CA LEU A 35 -4.85 -32.25 16.49
C LEU A 35 -4.46 -33.63 15.90
N GLU A 36 -4.18 -34.60 16.76
CA GLU A 36 -3.82 -35.97 16.38
C GLU A 36 -4.94 -36.72 15.64
N ASN A 37 -6.19 -36.34 15.87
CA ASN A 37 -7.38 -37.01 15.30
C ASN A 37 -7.91 -36.31 14.04
N VAL A 38 -7.23 -35.26 13.57
CA VAL A 38 -7.67 -34.45 12.42
C VAL A 38 -7.42 -35.22 11.13
N THR A 39 -8.44 -35.32 10.29
CA THR A 39 -8.37 -35.98 8.99
C THR A 39 -8.25 -34.95 7.87
N ILE A 40 -7.88 -35.41 6.66
CA ILE A 40 -7.81 -34.53 5.48
C ILE A 40 -9.17 -33.87 5.19
N ASN A 41 -10.28 -34.55 5.51
CA ASN A 41 -11.64 -34.03 5.31
C ASN A 41 -12.00 -32.90 6.29
N ASP A 42 -11.24 -32.72 7.37
CA ASP A 42 -11.45 -31.60 8.29
C ASP A 42 -10.73 -30.32 7.80
N LEU A 43 -9.84 -30.44 6.81
CA LEU A 43 -9.06 -29.32 6.27
C LEU A 43 -9.83 -28.62 5.14
N GLY A 44 -9.86 -27.29 5.19
CA GLY A 44 -10.46 -26.49 4.12
C GLY A 44 -9.61 -26.47 2.85
N SER A 45 -10.27 -26.23 1.72
CA SER A 45 -9.67 -26.12 0.39
C SER A 45 -9.94 -24.75 -0.24
N ALA A 46 -8.96 -24.25 -0.99
CA ALA A 46 -9.06 -23.04 -1.79
C ALA A 46 -8.18 -23.15 -3.04
N LYS A 47 -8.61 -22.53 -4.14
CA LYS A 47 -7.87 -22.61 -5.41
C LYS A 47 -6.53 -21.89 -5.38
N LYS A 48 -6.48 -20.73 -4.72
CA LYS A 48 -5.25 -19.95 -4.60
C LYS A 48 -5.23 -19.17 -3.29
N VAL A 49 -4.11 -19.20 -2.61
CA VAL A 49 -3.85 -18.39 -1.42
C VAL A 49 -2.63 -17.52 -1.68
N VAL A 50 -2.76 -16.21 -1.47
CA VAL A 50 -1.68 -15.23 -1.64
C VAL A 50 -1.39 -14.62 -0.28
N ILE A 51 -0.13 -14.67 0.14
CA ILE A 51 0.32 -14.16 1.44
C ILE A 51 1.38 -13.09 1.16
N THR A 52 1.17 -11.90 1.70
CA THR A 52 2.16 -10.81 1.72
C THR A 52 2.68 -10.63 3.15
N LYS A 53 3.51 -9.61 3.39
CA LYS A 53 4.01 -9.28 4.73
C LYS A 53 2.86 -8.94 5.69
N ASP A 54 1.85 -8.22 5.20
CA ASP A 54 0.81 -7.61 6.01
C ASP A 54 -0.58 -8.27 5.80
N ASP A 55 -0.80 -8.92 4.64
CA ASP A 55 -2.11 -9.44 4.25
C ASP A 55 -2.10 -10.93 3.86
N THR A 56 -3.26 -11.58 4.01
CA THR A 56 -3.51 -12.93 3.49
C THR A 56 -4.83 -12.95 2.74
N THR A 57 -4.79 -13.34 1.46
CA THR A 57 -5.96 -13.40 0.58
C THR A 57 -6.23 -14.83 0.15
N ILE A 58 -7.45 -15.32 0.42
CA ILE A 58 -7.93 -16.64 0.02
C ILE A 58 -8.87 -16.46 -1.17
N ILE A 59 -8.56 -17.09 -2.31
CA ILE A 59 -9.26 -16.91 -3.58
C ILE A 59 -9.95 -18.23 -3.95
N GLU A 60 -11.25 -18.15 -4.24
CA GLU A 60 -12.12 -19.28 -4.60
C GLU A 60 -12.01 -20.43 -3.57
N GLY A 61 -12.55 -20.21 -2.36
CA GLY A 61 -12.71 -21.24 -1.33
C GLY A 61 -13.76 -22.28 -1.73
N ALA A 62 -13.61 -23.52 -1.25
CA ALA A 62 -14.48 -24.64 -1.61
C ALA A 62 -15.83 -24.67 -0.87
N GLY A 63 -16.12 -23.69 -0.02
CA GLY A 63 -17.37 -23.61 0.75
C GLY A 63 -18.62 -23.52 -0.13
N SER A 64 -19.69 -24.20 0.28
CA SER A 64 -20.97 -24.14 -0.42
C SER A 64 -21.62 -22.75 -0.30
N LYS A 65 -22.34 -22.34 -1.36
CA LYS A 65 -23.02 -21.04 -1.38
C LYS A 65 -24.05 -20.95 -0.26
N GLU A 66 -24.72 -22.06 0.04
CA GLU A 66 -25.72 -22.17 1.10
C GLU A 66 -25.10 -21.94 2.48
N ALA A 67 -23.94 -22.55 2.76
CA ALA A 67 -23.25 -22.37 4.05
C ALA A 67 -22.75 -20.92 4.21
N ILE A 68 -22.19 -20.33 3.15
CA ILE A 68 -21.73 -18.94 3.16
C ILE A 68 -22.91 -17.97 3.34
N MET A 69 -24.02 -18.16 2.61
CA MET A 69 -25.21 -17.34 2.76
C MET A 69 -25.84 -17.47 4.15
N GLY A 70 -25.90 -18.69 4.69
CA GLY A 70 -26.36 -18.93 6.07
C GLY A 70 -25.50 -18.17 7.07
N ARG A 71 -24.17 -18.16 6.88
CA ARG A 71 -23.26 -17.40 7.74
C ARG A 71 -23.45 -15.88 7.62
N ILE A 72 -23.65 -15.38 6.40
CA ILE A 72 -23.97 -13.96 6.14
C ILE A 72 -25.25 -13.55 6.87
N GLN A 73 -26.30 -14.37 6.81
CA GLN A 73 -27.57 -14.10 7.50
C GLN A 73 -27.42 -14.11 9.02
N GLN A 74 -26.65 -15.04 9.58
CA GLN A 74 -26.33 -15.06 11.01
C GLN A 74 -25.66 -13.76 11.46
N ILE A 75 -24.67 -13.28 10.73
CA ILE A 75 -23.95 -12.04 11.07
C ILE A 75 -24.88 -10.82 10.94
N ARG A 76 -25.75 -10.77 9.93
CA ARG A 76 -26.75 -9.70 9.80
C ARG A 76 -27.69 -9.63 11.00
N LYS A 77 -28.17 -10.78 11.48
CA LYS A 77 -29.01 -10.84 12.69
C LYS A 77 -28.27 -10.36 13.94
N GLN A 78 -27.00 -10.75 14.09
CA GLN A 78 -26.14 -10.28 15.20
C GLN A 78 -25.91 -8.76 15.17
N ILE A 79 -25.86 -8.15 13.98
CA ILE A 79 -25.74 -6.69 13.81
C ILE A 79 -27.01 -5.96 14.28
N GLU A 80 -28.18 -6.54 14.04
CA GLU A 80 -29.46 -5.98 14.47
C GLU A 80 -29.69 -6.12 15.98
N GLU A 81 -29.23 -7.23 16.56
CA GLU A 81 -29.39 -7.52 17.99
C GLU A 81 -28.37 -6.80 18.88
N THR A 82 -27.22 -6.37 18.33
CA THR A 82 -26.18 -5.72 19.14
C THR A 82 -26.51 -4.26 19.46
N THR A 83 -26.40 -3.92 20.74
CA THR A 83 -26.53 -2.56 21.26
C THR A 83 -25.18 -1.81 21.31
N SER A 84 -24.07 -2.51 21.07
CA SER A 84 -22.71 -1.98 21.09
C SER A 84 -22.30 -1.51 19.69
N ASP A 85 -22.03 -0.22 19.53
CA ASP A 85 -21.56 0.36 18.26
C ASP A 85 -20.24 -0.25 17.81
N TYR A 86 -19.36 -0.54 18.77
CA TYR A 86 -18.09 -1.20 18.52
C TYR A 86 -18.27 -2.61 17.94
N ASP A 87 -19.17 -3.42 18.52
CA ASP A 87 -19.43 -4.77 17.99
C ASP A 87 -20.14 -4.71 16.64
N ARG A 88 -21.00 -3.71 16.43
CA ARG A 88 -21.67 -3.46 15.15
C ARG A 88 -20.65 -3.22 14.04
N GLU A 89 -19.68 -2.33 14.27
CA GLU A 89 -18.60 -2.03 13.32
C GLU A 89 -17.80 -3.30 12.98
N LYS A 90 -17.41 -4.10 13.99
CA LYS A 90 -16.61 -5.31 13.76
C LYS A 90 -17.39 -6.45 13.10
N LEU A 91 -18.69 -6.55 13.33
CA LEU A 91 -19.55 -7.47 12.60
C LEU A 91 -19.73 -7.02 11.14
N GLN A 92 -19.84 -5.71 10.89
CA GLN A 92 -19.89 -5.15 9.53
C GLN A 92 -18.60 -5.43 8.74
N GLU A 93 -17.42 -5.30 9.37
CA GLU A 93 -16.14 -5.66 8.72
C GLU A 93 -16.11 -7.14 8.28
N ARG A 94 -16.57 -8.05 9.15
CA ARG A 94 -16.64 -9.48 8.85
C ARG A 94 -17.65 -9.76 7.74
N LEU A 95 -18.83 -9.16 7.82
CA LEU A 95 -19.88 -9.26 6.81
C LEU A 95 -19.37 -8.78 5.45
N ALA A 96 -18.67 -7.65 5.41
CA ALA A 96 -18.12 -7.08 4.19
C ALA A 96 -17.12 -8.04 3.52
N LYS A 97 -16.26 -8.70 4.30
CA LYS A 97 -15.30 -9.69 3.78
C LYS A 97 -15.97 -10.94 3.22
N LEU A 98 -17.03 -11.44 3.88
CA LEU A 98 -17.76 -12.63 3.41
C LEU A 98 -18.66 -12.33 2.21
N ALA A 99 -19.34 -11.17 2.19
CA ALA A 99 -20.27 -10.79 1.13
C ALA A 99 -19.56 -10.18 -0.09
N GLY A 100 -18.45 -9.46 0.10
CA GLY A 100 -17.72 -8.77 -0.96
C GLY A 100 -16.94 -9.70 -1.89
N GLY A 101 -16.53 -10.88 -1.39
CA GLY A 101 -15.78 -11.87 -2.16
C GLY A 101 -14.44 -11.34 -2.68
N VAL A 102 -13.91 -11.99 -3.72
CA VAL A 102 -12.64 -11.61 -4.36
C VAL A 102 -12.83 -11.53 -5.87
N ALA A 103 -12.58 -10.35 -6.44
CA ALA A 103 -12.55 -10.16 -7.89
C ALA A 103 -11.17 -10.55 -8.45
N VAL A 104 -11.15 -11.38 -9.49
CA VAL A 104 -9.92 -11.82 -10.16
C VAL A 104 -9.85 -11.21 -11.55
N ILE A 105 -8.84 -10.36 -11.79
CA ILE A 105 -8.57 -9.77 -13.10
C ILE A 105 -7.49 -10.59 -13.80
N ARG A 106 -7.76 -11.06 -15.02
CA ARG A 106 -6.81 -11.79 -15.85
C ARG A 106 -6.29 -10.88 -16.96
N VAL A 107 -4.99 -10.59 -16.95
CA VAL A 107 -4.34 -9.74 -17.95
C VAL A 107 -3.74 -10.63 -19.04
N GLY A 108 -4.13 -10.39 -20.30
CA GLY A 108 -3.58 -11.08 -21.47
C GLY A 108 -2.59 -10.20 -22.23
N ALA A 109 -1.61 -10.84 -22.89
CA ALA A 109 -0.68 -10.18 -23.82
C ALA A 109 -0.21 -11.15 -24.91
N ALA A 110 0.47 -10.62 -25.94
CA ALA A 110 0.93 -11.42 -27.08
C ALA A 110 2.19 -12.25 -26.75
N SER A 111 3.03 -11.78 -25.82
CA SER A 111 4.21 -12.49 -25.34
C SER A 111 4.27 -12.55 -23.81
N GLU A 112 5.06 -13.48 -23.25
CA GLU A 112 5.23 -13.61 -21.80
C GLU A 112 5.86 -12.35 -21.17
N VAL A 113 6.81 -11.73 -21.87
CA VAL A 113 7.48 -10.50 -21.41
C VAL A 113 6.49 -9.34 -21.34
N GLU A 114 5.67 -9.16 -22.37
CA GLU A 114 4.61 -8.16 -22.37
C GLU A 114 3.54 -8.45 -21.31
N MET A 115 3.20 -9.72 -21.09
CA MET A 115 2.23 -10.11 -20.06
C MET A 115 2.72 -9.70 -18.68
N LYS A 116 4.01 -9.94 -18.37
CA LYS A 116 4.62 -9.53 -17.10
C LYS A 116 4.62 -8.01 -16.95
N ASN A 117 4.98 -7.26 -18.00
CA ASN A 117 4.97 -5.81 -17.98
C ASN A 117 3.55 -5.23 -17.80
N LYS A 118 2.58 -5.67 -18.61
CA LYS A 118 1.18 -5.24 -18.49
C LYS A 118 0.60 -5.61 -17.13
N LYS A 119 0.89 -6.81 -16.62
CA LYS A 119 0.45 -7.23 -15.30
C LYS A 119 0.98 -6.28 -14.20
N ALA A 120 2.26 -5.93 -14.25
CA ALA A 120 2.84 -4.96 -13.31
C ALA A 120 2.16 -3.59 -13.42
N LEU A 121 1.95 -3.07 -14.64
CA LEU A 121 1.24 -1.81 -14.87
C LEU A 121 -0.21 -1.84 -14.34
N PHE A 122 -0.91 -2.96 -14.50
CA PHE A 122 -2.26 -3.13 -13.96
C PHE A 122 -2.27 -3.19 -12.43
N GLU A 123 -1.29 -3.86 -11.82
CA GLU A 123 -1.13 -3.91 -10.37
C GLU A 123 -0.89 -2.49 -9.83
N ASP A 124 0.01 -1.72 -10.45
CA ASP A 124 0.29 -0.32 -10.09
C ASP A 124 -0.95 0.56 -10.23
N ALA A 125 -1.67 0.48 -11.35
CA ALA A 125 -2.90 1.24 -11.58
C ALA A 125 -3.99 0.91 -10.54
N MET A 126 -4.13 -0.37 -10.17
CA MET A 126 -5.08 -0.79 -9.14
C MET A 126 -4.71 -0.20 -7.77
N HIS A 127 -3.44 -0.23 -7.40
CA HIS A 127 -2.98 0.35 -6.13
C HIS A 127 -3.15 1.87 -6.09
N ALA A 128 -2.81 2.57 -7.18
CA ALA A 128 -3.00 4.01 -7.30
C ALA A 128 -4.48 4.40 -7.21
N THR A 129 -5.36 3.68 -7.89
CA THR A 129 -6.82 3.95 -7.86
C THR A 129 -7.40 3.72 -6.46
N ARG A 130 -6.98 2.66 -5.76
CA ARG A 130 -7.40 2.43 -4.36
C ARG A 130 -6.97 3.58 -3.44
N ALA A 131 -5.71 4.00 -3.55
CA ALA A 131 -5.19 5.13 -2.78
C ALA A 131 -5.95 6.44 -3.07
N ALA A 132 -6.33 6.66 -4.33
CA ALA A 132 -7.11 7.83 -4.76
C ALA A 132 -8.55 7.80 -4.22
N VAL A 133 -9.18 6.63 -4.15
CA VAL A 133 -10.52 6.49 -3.57
C VAL A 133 -10.52 6.72 -2.06
N GLU A 134 -9.44 6.33 -1.37
CA GLU A 134 -9.33 6.47 0.09
C GLU A 134 -9.13 7.91 0.55
N GLU A 135 -8.20 8.66 -0.06
CA GLU A 135 -7.80 10.01 0.41
C GLU A 135 -7.98 11.11 -0.65
N GLY A 136 -8.60 10.79 -1.79
CA GLY A 136 -8.78 11.72 -2.90
C GLY A 136 -7.53 11.89 -3.77
N ILE A 137 -7.57 12.92 -4.61
CA ILE A 137 -6.56 13.24 -5.61
C ILE A 137 -6.12 14.70 -5.52
N VAL A 138 -4.89 14.97 -5.95
CA VAL A 138 -4.27 16.30 -6.01
C VAL A 138 -3.64 16.51 -7.40
N PRO A 139 -3.36 17.76 -7.83
CA PRO A 139 -2.67 18.00 -9.09
C PRO A 139 -1.27 17.36 -9.05
N GLY A 140 -0.98 16.51 -10.03
CA GLY A 140 0.25 15.73 -10.04
C GLY A 140 1.48 16.51 -10.47
N GLY A 141 2.56 15.81 -10.82
CA GLY A 141 3.77 16.43 -11.38
C GLY A 141 4.52 17.33 -10.40
N GLY A 142 4.39 17.07 -9.09
CA GLY A 142 5.00 17.87 -8.03
C GLY A 142 4.29 19.20 -7.75
N VAL A 143 3.19 19.52 -8.45
CA VAL A 143 2.43 20.76 -8.25
C VAL A 143 1.82 20.80 -6.85
N ALA A 144 1.24 19.70 -6.38
CA ALA A 144 0.67 19.62 -5.04
C ALA A 144 1.66 20.06 -3.94
N LEU A 145 2.90 19.58 -3.99
CA LEU A 145 3.93 19.93 -3.02
C LEU A 145 4.32 21.41 -3.09
N LEU A 146 4.44 21.96 -4.31
CA LEU A 146 4.68 23.38 -4.53
C LEU A 146 3.55 24.25 -3.95
N ARG A 147 2.28 23.81 -4.06
CA ARG A 147 1.12 24.51 -3.49
C ARG A 147 1.04 24.44 -1.97
N CYS A 148 1.71 23.48 -1.33
CA CYS A 148 1.77 23.40 0.12
C CYS A 148 2.79 24.36 0.74
N ILE A 149 3.70 24.94 -0.04
CA ILE A 149 4.76 25.82 0.48
C ILE A 149 4.24 27.00 1.31
N PRO A 150 3.19 27.74 0.90
CA PRO A 150 2.68 28.87 1.69
C PRO A 150 2.18 28.47 3.08
N ALA A 151 1.77 27.22 3.30
CA ALA A 151 1.37 26.75 4.63
C ALA A 151 2.52 26.79 5.65
N LEU A 152 3.77 26.76 5.17
CA LEU A 152 4.95 26.92 6.02
C LEU A 152 5.13 28.36 6.52
N ASP A 153 4.49 29.36 5.89
CA ASP A 153 4.55 30.77 6.32
C ASP A 153 3.70 31.02 7.58
N GLU A 154 2.75 30.13 7.86
CA GLU A 154 1.89 30.20 9.05
C GLU A 154 2.57 29.64 10.31
N LEU A 155 3.67 28.90 10.15
CA LEU A 155 4.42 28.33 11.26
C LEU A 155 5.24 29.42 11.95
N LYS A 156 4.96 29.63 13.24
CA LYS A 156 5.74 30.52 14.11
C LYS A 156 6.67 29.68 14.96
N VAL A 157 7.95 29.95 14.85
CA VAL A 157 9.01 29.30 15.64
C VAL A 157 9.74 30.34 16.46
N GLU A 158 10.19 29.95 17.65
CA GLU A 158 10.92 30.84 18.57
C GLU A 158 12.44 30.74 18.36
N ASP A 159 12.91 29.62 17.80
CA ASP A 159 14.32 29.30 17.59
C ASP A 159 14.74 29.53 16.12
N GLU A 160 15.93 30.12 15.92
CA GLU A 160 16.50 30.34 14.59
C GLU A 160 16.84 29.01 13.89
N ASP A 161 17.24 27.99 14.65
CA ASP A 161 17.56 26.67 14.08
C ASP A 161 16.31 25.96 13.55
N GLU A 162 15.16 26.12 14.22
CA GLU A 162 13.87 25.64 13.73
C GLU A 162 13.46 26.37 12.43
N GLN A 163 13.75 27.67 12.33
CA GLN A 163 13.50 28.45 11.13
C GLN A 163 14.35 27.97 9.94
N VAL A 164 15.60 27.58 10.19
CA VAL A 164 16.45 26.93 9.18
C VAL A 164 15.83 25.60 8.73
N GLY A 165 15.32 24.79 9.67
CA GLY A 165 14.60 23.55 9.36
C GLY A 165 13.39 23.76 8.43
N ILE A 166 12.57 24.76 8.71
CA ILE A 166 11.43 25.15 7.86
C ILE A 166 11.91 25.52 6.43
N ASN A 167 13.00 26.28 6.32
CA ASN A 167 13.56 26.68 5.03
C ASN A 167 14.11 25.48 4.23
N ILE A 168 14.67 24.47 4.90
CA ILE A 168 15.10 23.21 4.26
C ILE A 168 13.89 22.49 3.67
N VAL A 169 12.82 22.32 4.45
CA VAL A 169 11.57 21.68 3.97
C VAL A 169 10.98 22.47 2.81
N ARG A 170 10.91 23.79 2.91
CA ARG A 170 10.43 24.68 1.85
C ARG A 170 11.14 24.43 0.52
N ARG A 171 12.48 24.39 0.55
CA ARG A 171 13.27 24.10 -0.64
C ARG A 171 13.02 22.67 -1.15
N ALA A 172 12.97 21.69 -0.26
CA ALA A 172 12.75 20.30 -0.62
C ALA A 172 11.40 20.05 -1.32
N LEU A 173 10.34 20.79 -0.95
CA LEU A 173 9.03 20.69 -1.60
C LEU A 173 9.03 21.12 -3.08
N GLU A 174 10.00 21.93 -3.51
CA GLU A 174 10.15 22.34 -4.91
C GLU A 174 10.94 21.34 -5.75
N GLU A 175 11.77 20.50 -5.12
CA GLU A 175 12.69 19.61 -5.85
C GLU A 175 12.00 18.60 -6.77
N PRO A 176 10.81 18.03 -6.44
CA PRO A 176 10.14 17.09 -7.35
C PRO A 176 9.79 17.70 -8.71
N ILE A 177 9.20 18.89 -8.74
CA ILE A 177 8.86 19.57 -9.99
C ILE A 177 10.13 20.05 -10.73
N ARG A 178 11.18 20.45 -10.00
CA ARG A 178 12.49 20.78 -10.60
C ARG A 178 13.10 19.58 -11.28
N GLN A 179 13.09 18.42 -10.62
CA GLN A 179 13.64 17.19 -11.17
C GLN A 179 12.89 16.77 -12.44
N ILE A 180 11.56 16.88 -12.44
CA ILE A 180 10.74 16.62 -13.63
C ILE A 180 11.10 17.57 -14.77
N ALA A 181 11.23 18.87 -14.51
CA ALA A 181 11.60 19.86 -15.53
C ALA A 181 13.02 19.62 -16.10
N ARG A 182 14.00 19.30 -15.23
CA ARG A 182 15.37 18.96 -15.67
C ARG A 182 15.39 17.70 -16.54
N ASN A 183 14.64 16.67 -16.17
CA ASN A 183 14.54 15.44 -16.96
C ASN A 183 13.87 15.69 -18.32
N ALA A 184 12.99 16.68 -18.42
CA ALA A 184 12.40 17.16 -19.68
C ALA A 184 13.33 18.11 -20.47
N GLY A 185 14.55 18.36 -19.99
CA GLY A 185 15.53 19.25 -20.64
C GLY A 185 15.19 20.74 -20.54
N LYS A 186 14.39 21.15 -19.55
CA LYS A 186 13.99 22.54 -19.32
C LYS A 186 14.74 23.19 -18.17
N GLU A 187 14.79 24.52 -18.22
CA GLU A 187 15.27 25.35 -17.12
C GLU A 187 14.27 25.27 -15.95
N ASP A 188 14.64 24.54 -14.91
CA ASP A 188 13.77 24.20 -13.79
C ASP A 188 13.20 25.42 -13.07
N SER A 189 14.03 26.45 -12.88
CA SER A 189 13.66 27.66 -12.15
C SER A 189 12.60 28.46 -12.89
N VAL A 190 12.63 28.44 -14.23
CA VAL A 190 11.60 29.09 -15.07
C VAL A 190 10.28 28.34 -14.96
N ILE A 191 10.30 27.01 -14.98
CA ILE A 191 9.09 26.19 -14.86
C ILE A 191 8.47 26.35 -13.47
N VAL A 192 9.28 26.23 -12.42
CA VAL A 192 8.82 26.39 -11.03
C VAL A 192 8.18 27.75 -10.82
N GLU A 193 8.79 28.83 -11.31
CA GLU A 193 8.26 30.18 -11.11
C GLU A 193 6.93 30.41 -11.87
N LYS A 194 6.85 29.92 -13.11
CA LYS A 194 5.60 29.96 -13.90
C LYS A 194 4.48 29.18 -13.21
N VAL A 195 4.78 27.99 -12.68
CA VAL A 195 3.78 27.19 -11.99
C VAL A 195 3.43 27.82 -10.63
N ARG A 196 4.40 28.33 -9.87
CA ARG A 196 4.16 28.98 -8.56
C ARG A 196 3.18 30.14 -8.66
N SER A 197 3.32 30.97 -9.69
CA SER A 197 2.49 32.16 -9.93
C SER A 197 1.13 31.87 -10.57
N ALA A 198 0.85 30.62 -10.97
CA ALA A 198 -0.40 30.23 -11.60
C ALA A 198 -1.44 29.69 -10.59
N ASP A 199 -2.67 29.50 -11.07
CA ASP A 199 -3.78 28.96 -10.27
C ASP A 199 -3.48 27.55 -9.72
N PHE A 200 -4.23 27.16 -8.69
CA PHE A 200 -4.03 25.92 -7.94
C PHE A 200 -3.84 24.68 -8.84
N ALA A 201 -4.70 24.52 -9.86
CA ALA A 201 -4.72 23.36 -10.75
C ALA A 201 -3.72 23.44 -11.92
N ILE A 202 -3.09 24.59 -12.15
CA ILE A 202 -2.18 24.79 -13.28
C ILE A 202 -0.80 24.23 -12.92
N GLY A 203 -0.24 23.43 -13.83
CA GLY A 203 1.05 22.77 -13.70
C GLY A 203 1.77 22.62 -15.02
N TYR A 204 2.86 21.84 -15.01
CA TYR A 204 3.68 21.58 -16.19
C TYR A 204 3.51 20.12 -16.63
N ASP A 205 2.95 19.92 -17.82
CA ASP A 205 2.93 18.62 -18.50
C ASP A 205 4.27 18.41 -19.20
N ALA A 206 5.16 17.65 -18.57
CA ALA A 206 6.49 17.36 -19.09
C ALA A 206 6.49 16.47 -20.34
N ALA A 207 5.40 15.74 -20.62
CA ALA A 207 5.30 14.89 -21.81
C ALA A 207 4.97 15.71 -23.06
N LYS A 208 4.20 16.79 -22.90
CA LYS A 208 3.83 17.72 -23.99
C LYS A 208 4.61 19.02 -24.00
N ASP A 209 5.36 19.30 -22.94
CA ASP A 209 6.09 20.54 -22.75
C ASP A 209 5.16 21.79 -22.70
N GLU A 210 4.06 21.68 -21.95
CA GLU A 210 3.03 22.71 -21.88
C GLU A 210 2.61 23.02 -20.43
N ILE A 211 2.20 24.27 -20.18
CA ILE A 211 1.56 24.66 -18.92
C ILE A 211 0.06 24.46 -19.06
N VAL A 212 -0.50 23.56 -18.27
CA VAL A 212 -1.89 23.08 -18.43
C VAL A 212 -2.59 22.93 -17.09
N ASP A 213 -3.92 22.84 -17.14
CA ASP A 213 -4.72 22.38 -16.01
C ASP A 213 -4.50 20.88 -15.82
N MET A 214 -3.86 20.51 -14.71
CA MET A 214 -3.41 19.15 -14.43
C MET A 214 -4.57 18.16 -14.32
N PHE A 215 -5.71 18.61 -13.78
CA PHE A 215 -6.91 17.76 -13.68
C PHE A 215 -7.51 17.51 -15.06
N LYS A 216 -7.62 18.55 -15.90
CA LYS A 216 -8.14 18.40 -17.27
C LYS A 216 -7.20 17.57 -18.16
N ALA A 217 -5.88 17.66 -17.92
CA ALA A 217 -4.88 16.86 -18.60
C ALA A 217 -4.82 15.40 -18.11
N GLY A 218 -5.48 15.07 -16.99
CA GLY A 218 -5.45 13.74 -16.38
C GLY A 218 -4.16 13.43 -15.62
N ILE A 219 -3.35 14.45 -15.31
CA ILE A 219 -2.10 14.33 -14.56
C ILE A 219 -2.40 14.54 -13.08
N ILE A 220 -2.83 13.48 -12.43
CA ILE A 220 -3.31 13.48 -11.05
C ILE A 220 -2.49 12.50 -10.22
N ASP A 221 -2.22 12.87 -8.97
CA ASP A 221 -1.57 12.01 -7.99
C ASP A 221 -2.55 11.70 -6.84
N PRO A 222 -2.60 10.46 -6.33
CA PRO A 222 -3.36 10.16 -5.11
C PRO A 222 -2.79 10.93 -3.90
N THR A 223 -3.65 11.59 -3.12
CA THR A 223 -3.24 12.37 -1.94
C THR A 223 -2.39 11.54 -0.97
N LYS A 224 -2.81 10.29 -0.74
CA LYS A 224 -2.13 9.33 0.13
C LYS A 224 -0.68 9.11 -0.27
N VAL A 225 -0.40 9.04 -1.57
CA VAL A 225 0.95 8.81 -2.11
C VAL A 225 1.83 10.01 -1.82
N VAL A 226 1.37 11.23 -2.16
CA VAL A 226 2.14 12.48 -1.95
C VAL A 226 2.43 12.70 -0.47
N ARG A 227 1.41 12.55 0.39
CA ARG A 227 1.53 12.71 1.84
C ARG A 227 2.50 11.70 2.45
N THR A 228 2.34 10.42 2.10
CA THR A 228 3.15 9.34 2.65
C THR A 228 4.60 9.44 2.18
N ALA A 229 4.83 9.84 0.92
CA ALA A 229 6.18 10.08 0.39
C ALA A 229 6.88 11.18 1.19
N LEU A 230 6.22 12.33 1.42
CA LEU A 230 6.78 13.44 2.20
C LEU A 230 7.06 13.04 3.65
N GLN A 231 6.12 12.37 4.32
CA GLN A 231 6.27 11.94 5.72
C GLN A 231 7.42 10.94 5.89
N ASN A 232 7.51 9.94 5.01
CA ASN A 232 8.58 8.94 5.09
C ASN A 232 9.94 9.57 4.78
N ALA A 233 10.03 10.46 3.78
CA ALA A 233 11.26 11.17 3.47
C ALA A 233 11.73 12.04 4.65
N ALA A 234 10.82 12.80 5.26
CA ALA A 234 11.12 13.61 6.44
C ALA A 234 11.55 12.74 7.64
N SER A 235 10.91 11.58 7.85
CA SER A 235 11.27 10.65 8.93
C SER A 235 12.69 10.12 8.78
N VAL A 236 13.08 9.68 7.57
CA VAL A 236 14.44 9.19 7.31
C VAL A 236 15.45 10.33 7.40
N ALA A 237 15.15 11.50 6.84
CA ALA A 237 16.03 12.66 6.92
C ALA A 237 16.28 13.09 8.37
N GLY A 238 15.23 13.15 9.20
CA GLY A 238 15.35 13.46 10.62
C GLY A 238 16.23 12.47 11.38
N LEU A 239 16.10 11.17 11.10
CA LEU A 239 16.99 10.16 11.66
C LEU A 239 18.43 10.38 11.23
N MET A 240 18.68 10.63 9.93
CA MET A 240 20.04 10.84 9.41
C MET A 240 20.71 12.09 9.98
N VAL A 241 19.98 13.20 10.10
CA VAL A 241 20.51 14.48 10.62
C VAL A 241 20.90 14.37 12.10
N THR A 242 20.20 13.53 12.87
CA THR A 242 20.46 13.34 14.31
C THR A 242 21.40 12.17 14.62
N THR A 243 21.86 11.44 13.60
CA THR A 243 22.75 10.29 13.78
C THR A 243 24.20 10.73 13.90
N GLU A 244 24.74 10.69 15.12
CA GLU A 244 26.13 11.08 15.42
C GLU A 244 27.17 9.98 15.13
N ALA A 245 26.77 8.71 15.13
CA ALA A 245 27.69 7.58 14.94
C ALA A 245 27.05 6.42 14.17
N LEU A 246 27.87 5.75 13.35
CA LEU A 246 27.51 4.54 12.62
C LEU A 246 28.51 3.44 12.94
N VAL A 247 28.02 2.24 13.20
CA VAL A 247 28.84 1.03 13.40
C VAL A 247 28.55 0.09 12.23
N ALA A 248 29.61 -0.34 11.55
CA ALA A 248 29.53 -1.26 10.42
C ALA A 248 30.53 -2.41 10.60
N GLU A 249 30.21 -3.57 10.02
CA GLU A 249 31.16 -4.68 9.94
C GLU A 249 32.29 -4.34 8.98
N ILE A 250 33.51 -4.74 9.33
CA ILE A 250 34.67 -4.58 8.45
C ILE A 250 34.46 -5.51 7.24
N PRO A 251 34.56 -5.00 5.99
CA PRO A 251 34.43 -5.85 4.82
C PRO A 251 35.41 -7.02 4.87
N GLU A 252 34.92 -8.24 4.71
CA GLU A 252 35.79 -9.40 4.56
C GLU A 252 36.60 -9.25 3.27
N LYS A 253 37.92 -9.46 3.34
CA LYS A 253 38.72 -9.59 2.12
C LYS A 253 38.24 -10.84 1.40
N GLU A 254 37.76 -10.69 0.17
CA GLU A 254 37.53 -11.83 -0.72
C GLU A 254 38.79 -12.69 -0.71
N LYS A 255 38.69 -13.93 -0.20
CA LYS A 255 39.77 -14.90 -0.37
C LYS A 255 39.95 -15.04 -1.88
N GLU A 256 41.13 -14.69 -2.39
CA GLU A 256 41.53 -14.99 -3.77
C GLU A 256 41.09 -16.43 -4.04
N LYS A 257 40.15 -16.59 -4.97
CA LYS A 257 39.74 -17.93 -5.41
C LYS A 257 41.02 -18.60 -5.89
N ALA A 258 41.46 -19.62 -5.16
CA ALA A 258 42.60 -20.43 -5.55
C ALA A 258 42.37 -20.85 -7.01
N PRO A 259 43.37 -20.70 -7.90
CA PRO A 259 43.21 -21.03 -9.31
C PRO A 259 42.73 -22.46 -9.41
N THR A 260 41.58 -22.64 -10.05
CA THR A 260 40.98 -23.94 -10.34
C THR A 260 42.00 -24.69 -11.21
N PRO A 261 42.47 -25.88 -10.83
CA PRO A 261 43.39 -26.64 -11.68
C PRO A 261 42.71 -26.89 -13.04
N PRO A 262 43.43 -26.77 -14.16
CA PRO A 262 42.86 -27.05 -15.47
C PRO A 262 42.42 -28.52 -15.52
N ASP A 263 41.18 -28.74 -15.95
CA ASP A 263 40.64 -30.07 -16.22
C ASP A 263 41.56 -30.80 -17.20
N MET A 264 42.21 -31.86 -16.73
CA MET A 264 42.95 -32.80 -17.57
C MET A 264 41.92 -33.73 -18.23
N TYR A 265 41.80 -33.60 -19.54
CA TYR A 265 41.06 -34.50 -20.43
C TYR A 265 41.56 -35.95 -20.32
#